data_AF-U9TNM5-F1
#
_entry.id   AF-U9TNM5-F1
#
_cell.length_a   1.000
_cell.length_b   1.000
_cell.length_c   1.000
_cell.angle_alpha   90.00
_cell.angle_beta   90.00
_cell.angle_gamma   90.00
#
_symmetry.space_group_name_H-M   'P 1'
#
loop_
_entity.id
_entity.type
_entity.pdbx_description
1 polymer ?
#
loop_
_entity_poly.entity_id
_entity_poly.type
_entity_poly.pdbx_seq_one_letter_code
_entity_poly.pdbx_strand_id
1 'polypeptide(L)'
;RYIYGGRVSLEEYDTSDIIEILVASRELGLKELISHLQSFLIENKKNWMEQNFNLIYKTSFENDSFLKLQNFCTELISKEPEKIFNSINFISLSEKFLISLIQHNNIKKNVIQVWEHVLKWGIAQNPRLPSVLSSYSKEDFITLENTLHHFIPFINFFSLTSKEYLDNVYPYKKIIPKDLRKNLFKYFIEQSSNNPEPMIIIKETSSKSIDSKIITIRHAELISKWIDKLEITDKMKNSYEFKLILRGSRDGFSPSKFHEICDNQFRTITIIKVKDSNEILGGYNPIEWKSNLAIGDMIDSFLFSFIKIEENIEDYILSRPKEEKNVIENDSFSGPVFGNRDLELYGESYMQGCCHPGDYDTLIRKTEGFFSVEEYEVFQIKKID
;
A
#
# COMPACT_ATOMS: atom_id res chain seq x y z
N ARG A 1 33.85 -18.81 27.26
CA ARG A 1 33.69 -18.53 28.70
C ARG A 1 32.27 -18.81 29.18
N TYR A 2 31.26 -18.12 28.64
CA TYR A 2 29.85 -18.37 29.01
C TYR A 2 29.43 -19.85 28.87
N ILE A 3 29.72 -20.51 27.74
CA ILE A 3 29.36 -21.93 27.51
C ILE A 3 29.87 -22.86 28.62
N TYR A 4 31.05 -22.59 29.16
CA TYR A 4 31.69 -23.44 30.18
C TYR A 4 31.35 -23.02 31.62
N GLY A 5 31.01 -21.75 31.85
CA GLY A 5 30.86 -21.18 33.20
C GLY A 5 29.49 -20.57 33.52
N GLY A 6 28.58 -20.50 32.55
CA GLY A 6 27.24 -19.90 32.68
C GLY A 6 27.20 -18.42 33.00
N ARG A 7 28.35 -17.73 33.01
CA ARG A 7 28.49 -16.33 33.44
C ARG A 7 29.19 -15.49 32.39
N VAL A 8 28.72 -14.25 32.23
CA VAL A 8 29.32 -13.21 31.40
C VAL A 8 29.23 -11.88 32.15
N SER A 9 30.33 -11.14 32.23
CA SER A 9 30.34 -9.75 32.72
C SER A 9 30.18 -8.85 31.50
N LEU A 10 29.19 -7.97 31.47
CA LEU A 10 28.89 -7.12 30.30
C LEU A 10 29.34 -5.67 30.48
N GLU A 11 29.71 -5.27 31.70
CA GLU A 11 30.06 -3.88 32.03
C GLU A 11 31.39 -3.45 31.40
N GLU A 12 32.29 -4.41 31.18
CA GLU A 12 33.64 -4.18 30.65
C GLU A 12 33.69 -4.15 29.10
N TYR A 13 32.60 -4.52 28.43
CA TYR A 13 32.56 -4.61 26.96
C TYR A 13 31.97 -3.35 26.33
N ASP A 14 32.50 -2.99 25.17
CA ASP A 14 31.89 -1.99 24.31
C ASP A 14 30.52 -2.47 23.82
N THR A 15 29.59 -1.54 23.61
CA THR A 15 28.23 -1.88 23.21
C THR A 15 28.20 -2.59 21.85
N SER A 16 29.13 -2.26 20.94
CA SER A 16 29.33 -2.98 19.67
C SER A 16 29.65 -4.45 19.91
N ASP A 17 30.57 -4.74 20.82
CA ASP A 17 31.00 -6.11 21.14
C ASP A 17 29.84 -6.89 21.76
N ILE A 18 29.03 -6.25 22.59
CA ILE A 18 27.82 -6.86 23.17
C ILE A 18 26.83 -7.25 22.07
N ILE A 19 26.68 -6.44 21.02
CA ILE A 19 25.84 -6.76 19.86
C ILE A 19 26.43 -7.93 19.06
N GLU A 20 27.74 -7.98 18.85
CA GLU A 20 28.40 -9.13 18.20
C GLU A 20 28.22 -10.41 19.01
N ILE A 21 28.37 -10.34 20.33
CA ILE A 21 28.12 -11.45 21.26
C ILE A 21 26.66 -11.88 21.17
N LEU A 22 25.70 -10.96 21.04
CA LEU A 22 24.28 -11.27 20.87
C LEU A 22 24.04 -12.05 19.57
N VAL A 23 24.65 -11.65 18.46
CA VAL A 23 24.57 -12.35 17.17
C VAL A 23 25.17 -13.75 17.28
N ALA A 24 26.39 -13.88 17.83
CA ALA A 24 27.03 -15.18 18.04
C ALA A 24 26.23 -16.09 18.97
N SER A 25 25.59 -15.52 20.01
CA SER A 25 24.71 -16.26 20.92
C SER A 25 23.52 -16.88 20.20
N ARG A 26 22.98 -16.18 19.20
CA ARG A 26 21.92 -16.70 18.34
C ARG A 26 22.42 -17.83 17.46
N GLU A 27 23.57 -17.68 16.80
CA GLU A 27 24.16 -18.74 15.98
C GLU A 27 24.44 -20.02 16.77
N LEU A 28 24.81 -19.87 18.04
CA LEU A 28 25.08 -20.97 18.96
C LEU A 28 23.83 -21.47 19.72
N GLY A 29 22.65 -20.90 19.47
CA GLY A 29 21.39 -21.33 20.09
C GLY A 29 21.26 -21.04 21.59
N LEU A 30 22.01 -20.08 22.12
CA LEU A 30 22.10 -19.76 23.55
C LEU A 30 20.94 -18.85 24.02
N LYS A 31 19.72 -19.40 24.08
CA LYS A 31 18.47 -18.64 24.34
C LYS A 31 18.50 -17.79 25.62
N GLU A 32 19.03 -18.33 26.71
CA GLU A 32 19.13 -17.61 27.99
C GLU A 32 20.04 -16.38 27.88
N LEU A 33 21.20 -16.54 27.24
CA LEU A 33 22.14 -15.45 26.99
C LEU A 33 21.53 -14.38 26.08
N ILE A 34 20.83 -14.79 25.01
CA ILE A 34 20.12 -13.88 24.11
C ILE A 34 19.11 -13.03 24.87
N SER A 35 18.32 -13.63 25.76
CA SER A 35 17.33 -12.91 26.56
C SER A 35 17.98 -11.93 27.54
N HIS A 36 19.09 -12.33 28.16
CA HIS A 36 19.86 -11.51 29.11
C HIS A 36 20.52 -10.30 28.42
N LEU A 37 21.21 -10.52 27.29
CA LEU A 37 21.88 -9.48 26.52
C LEU A 37 20.90 -8.40 26.02
N GLN A 38 19.73 -8.81 25.50
CA GLN A 38 18.71 -7.86 25.05
C GLN A 38 18.18 -6.99 26.20
N SER A 39 17.91 -7.58 27.38
CA SER A 39 17.50 -6.81 28.56
C SER A 39 18.60 -5.85 29.00
N PHE A 40 19.85 -6.32 29.08
CA PHE A 40 20.98 -5.49 29.48
C PHE A 40 21.16 -4.27 28.56
N LEU A 41 21.07 -4.47 27.24
CA LEU A 41 21.16 -3.40 26.24
C LEU A 41 20.05 -2.35 26.42
N ILE A 42 18.80 -2.79 26.61
CA ILE A 42 17.64 -1.90 26.79
C ILE A 42 17.74 -1.10 28.09
N GLU A 43 18.15 -1.74 29.18
CA GLU A 43 18.21 -1.12 30.50
C GLU A 43 19.40 -0.17 30.66
N ASN A 44 20.57 -0.56 30.13
CA ASN A 44 21.85 0.12 30.44
C ASN A 44 22.45 0.90 29.27
N LYS A 45 22.10 0.54 28.02
CA LYS A 45 22.73 1.10 26.81
C LYS A 45 21.72 1.82 25.90
N LYS A 46 20.55 2.19 26.42
CA LYS A 46 19.45 2.83 25.68
C LYS A 46 19.90 4.00 24.80
N ASN A 47 20.61 4.99 25.37
CA ASN A 47 21.05 6.18 24.61
C ASN A 47 21.97 5.81 23.44
N TRP A 48 22.86 4.85 23.64
CA TRP A 48 23.74 4.36 22.58
C TRP A 48 22.94 3.66 21.48
N MET A 49 21.93 2.87 21.85
CA MET A 49 21.03 2.21 20.89
C MET A 49 20.20 3.21 20.10
N GLU A 50 19.71 4.29 20.71
CA GLU A 50 18.99 5.37 20.01
C GLU A 50 19.90 6.05 18.97
N GLN A 51 21.17 6.32 19.30
CA GLN A 51 22.16 6.90 18.37
C GLN A 51 22.57 5.94 17.25
N ASN A 52 22.57 4.64 17.53
CA ASN A 52 22.94 3.57 16.60
C ASN A 52 21.71 2.78 16.13
N PHE A 53 20.57 3.46 16.00
CA PHE A 53 19.28 2.84 15.71
C PHE A 53 19.31 1.91 14.50
N ASN A 54 20.01 2.32 13.43
CA ASN A 54 20.16 1.51 12.21
C ASN A 54 20.78 0.13 12.50
N LEU A 55 21.87 0.10 13.27
CA LEU A 55 22.57 -1.14 13.61
C LEU A 55 21.66 -2.05 14.43
N ILE A 56 20.98 -1.49 15.43
CA ILE A 56 20.06 -2.24 16.30
C ILE A 56 18.89 -2.79 15.50
N TYR A 57 18.24 -1.94 14.70
CA TYR A 57 17.11 -2.33 13.87
C TYR A 57 17.51 -3.43 12.88
N LYS A 58 18.61 -3.24 12.14
CA LYS A 58 19.11 -4.25 11.20
C LYS A 58 19.36 -5.58 11.91
N THR A 59 20.11 -5.54 13.01
CA THR A 59 20.43 -6.74 13.80
C THR A 59 19.17 -7.43 14.30
N SER A 60 18.19 -6.66 14.78
CA SER A 60 16.95 -7.17 15.36
C SER A 60 15.96 -7.72 14.33
N PHE A 61 15.86 -7.12 13.14
CA PHE A 61 14.87 -7.51 12.11
C PHE A 61 15.43 -8.45 11.04
N GLU A 62 16.75 -8.60 10.92
CA GLU A 62 17.35 -9.70 10.15
C GLU A 62 17.19 -11.06 10.85
N ASN A 63 16.77 -11.07 12.12
CA ASN A 63 16.67 -12.27 12.95
C ASN A 63 15.38 -12.31 13.77
N ASP A 64 14.56 -13.33 13.61
CA ASP A 64 13.31 -13.51 14.39
C ASP A 64 13.52 -13.79 15.89
N SER A 65 14.77 -13.91 16.34
CA SER A 65 15.14 -14.30 17.71
C SER A 65 15.27 -13.12 18.69
N PHE A 66 15.24 -11.87 18.21
CA PHE A 66 15.52 -10.68 19.01
C PHE A 66 14.27 -9.83 19.31
N LEU A 67 13.20 -10.49 19.77
CA LEU A 67 11.89 -9.86 20.01
C LEU A 67 11.92 -8.63 20.92
N LYS A 68 12.76 -8.60 21.97
CA LYS A 68 12.83 -7.44 22.88
C LYS A 68 13.40 -6.22 22.17
N LEU A 69 14.43 -6.41 21.35
CA LEU A 69 15.01 -5.32 20.55
C LEU A 69 14.08 -4.89 19.41
N GLN A 70 13.37 -5.83 18.77
CA GLN A 70 12.33 -5.49 17.78
C GLN A 70 11.22 -4.62 18.39
N ASN A 71 10.75 -4.97 19.60
CA ASN A 71 9.77 -4.18 20.34
C ASN A 71 10.32 -2.80 20.69
N PHE A 72 11.55 -2.72 21.21
CA PHE A 72 12.23 -1.45 21.47
C PHE A 72 12.27 -0.56 20.21
N CYS A 73 12.67 -1.12 19.07
CA CYS A 73 12.73 -0.39 17.82
C CYS A 73 11.35 0.10 17.35
N THR A 74 10.35 -0.77 17.41
CA THR A 74 8.98 -0.45 17.00
C THR A 74 8.37 0.62 17.91
N GLU A 75 8.63 0.56 19.21
CA GLU A 75 8.22 1.60 20.16
C GLU A 75 8.91 2.94 19.90
N LEU A 76 10.22 2.94 19.59
CA LEU A 76 10.96 4.16 19.29
C LEU A 76 10.43 4.84 18.03
N ILE A 77 10.19 4.08 16.95
CA ILE A 77 9.56 4.57 15.72
C ILE A 77 8.17 5.15 16.02
N SER A 78 7.41 4.48 16.88
CA SER A 78 6.02 4.84 17.14
C SER A 78 5.88 6.07 18.04
N LYS A 79 6.73 6.20 19.06
CA LYS A 79 6.60 7.22 20.12
C LYS A 79 7.52 8.42 19.92
N GLU A 80 8.72 8.21 19.38
CA GLU A 80 9.77 9.24 19.29
C GLU A 80 10.54 9.19 17.95
N PRO A 81 9.84 9.24 16.79
CA PRO A 81 10.49 9.15 15.47
C PRO A 81 11.55 10.24 15.23
N GLU A 82 11.39 11.40 15.86
CA GLU A 82 12.33 12.51 15.82
C GLU A 82 13.74 12.13 16.27
N LYS A 83 13.87 11.22 17.24
CA LYS A 83 15.19 10.76 17.70
C LYS A 83 15.94 9.99 16.62
N ILE A 84 15.20 9.28 15.75
CA ILE A 84 15.75 8.52 14.65
C ILE A 84 16.21 9.48 13.55
N PHE A 85 15.36 10.43 13.18
CA PHE A 85 15.64 11.45 12.16
C PHE A 85 16.80 12.37 12.53
N ASN A 86 16.92 12.72 13.81
CA ASN A 86 18.01 13.55 14.33
C ASN A 86 19.28 12.75 14.67
N SER A 87 19.30 11.42 14.46
CA SER A 87 20.49 10.62 14.73
C SER A 87 21.62 10.97 13.76
N ILE A 88 22.86 10.93 14.26
CA ILE A 88 24.08 11.21 13.46
C ILE A 88 24.18 10.24 12.27
N ASN A 89 23.69 9.02 12.47
CA ASN A 89 23.77 7.94 11.48
C ASN A 89 22.60 7.96 10.47
N PHE A 90 21.66 8.91 10.55
CA PHE A 90 20.50 8.94 9.65
C PHE A 90 20.88 9.00 8.16
N ILE A 91 21.91 9.77 7.81
CA ILE A 91 22.37 9.86 6.42
C ILE A 91 23.08 8.59 5.93
N SER A 92 23.41 7.65 6.83
CA SER A 92 24.04 6.37 6.50
C SER A 92 23.04 5.21 6.37
N LEU A 93 21.73 5.50 6.51
CA LEU A 93 20.69 4.49 6.36
C LEU A 93 20.68 3.93 4.93
N SER A 94 20.43 2.62 4.81
CA SER A 94 20.18 2.02 3.51
C SER A 94 18.82 2.47 2.96
N GLU A 95 18.71 2.53 1.64
CA GLU A 95 17.47 2.92 0.96
C GLU A 95 16.27 2.07 1.39
N LYS A 96 16.43 0.74 1.39
CA LYS A 96 15.39 -0.21 1.81
C LYS A 96 14.90 0.08 3.23
N PHE A 97 15.82 0.39 4.14
CA PHE A 97 15.47 0.67 5.52
C PHE A 97 14.73 2.01 5.64
N LEU A 98 15.22 3.05 4.97
CA LEU A 98 14.57 4.36 4.99
C LEU A 98 13.15 4.31 4.39
N ILE A 99 12.93 3.51 3.33
CA ILE A 99 11.58 3.25 2.78
C ILE A 99 10.67 2.62 3.85
N SER A 100 11.14 1.56 4.54
CA SER A 100 10.36 0.90 5.58
C SER A 100 9.99 1.85 6.74
N LEU A 101 10.89 2.76 7.08
CA LEU A 101 10.69 3.77 8.11
C LEU A 101 9.60 4.79 7.68
N ILE A 102 9.68 5.31 6.46
CA ILE A 102 8.71 6.29 5.91
C ILE A 102 7.31 5.67 5.75
N GLN A 103 7.23 4.37 5.47
CA GLN A 103 5.96 3.67 5.34
C GLN A 103 5.19 3.54 6.68
N HIS A 104 5.86 3.71 7.82
CA HIS A 104 5.27 3.55 9.14
C HIS A 104 4.22 4.65 9.44
N ASN A 105 3.04 4.23 9.91
CA ASN A 105 1.87 5.11 10.04
C ASN A 105 2.08 6.37 10.90
N ASN A 106 2.88 6.26 11.97
CA ASN A 106 3.17 7.42 12.84
C ASN A 106 4.13 8.42 12.19
N ILE A 107 5.00 7.97 11.29
CA ILE A 107 5.95 8.81 10.56
C ILE A 107 5.24 9.52 9.40
N LYS A 108 4.30 8.85 8.73
CA LYS A 108 3.45 9.44 7.68
C LYS A 108 2.66 10.68 8.11
N LYS A 109 2.42 10.87 9.41
CA LYS A 109 1.68 12.03 9.92
C LYS A 109 2.45 13.34 9.82
N ASN A 110 3.78 13.30 9.78
CA ASN A 110 4.61 14.50 9.68
C ASN A 110 5.31 14.58 8.30
N VAL A 111 4.51 14.79 7.26
CA VAL A 111 4.95 14.72 5.86
C VAL A 111 6.08 15.70 5.56
N ILE A 112 6.04 16.90 6.14
CA ILE A 112 7.07 17.92 5.90
C ILE A 112 8.43 17.48 6.42
N GLN A 113 8.48 16.99 7.67
CA GLN A 113 9.72 16.48 8.25
C GLN A 113 10.25 15.27 7.49
N VAL A 114 9.36 14.35 7.10
CA VAL A 114 9.75 13.19 6.28
C VAL A 114 10.42 13.66 4.99
N TRP A 115 9.82 14.62 4.30
CA TRP A 115 10.36 15.16 3.06
C TRP A 115 11.74 15.82 3.26
N GLU A 116 11.90 16.65 4.28
CA GLU A 116 13.17 17.31 4.61
C GLU A 116 14.29 16.31 4.90
N HIS A 117 13.98 15.24 5.66
CA HIS A 117 14.95 14.21 6.00
C HIS A 117 15.30 13.34 4.78
N VAL A 118 14.32 12.99 3.95
CA VAL A 118 14.56 12.28 2.68
C VAL A 118 15.45 13.11 1.76
N LEU A 119 15.19 14.41 1.62
CA LEU A 119 16.05 15.32 0.86
C LEU A 119 17.47 15.35 1.44
N LYS A 120 17.62 15.50 2.76
CA LYS A 120 18.92 15.51 3.43
C LYS A 120 19.69 14.21 3.19
N TRP A 121 19.01 13.07 3.24
CA TRP A 121 19.59 11.76 2.93
C TRP A 121 20.03 11.68 1.46
N GLY A 122 19.17 12.08 0.51
CA GLY A 122 19.49 12.04 -0.92
C GLY A 122 20.65 12.95 -1.32
N ILE A 123 20.73 14.14 -0.72
CA ILE A 123 21.87 15.05 -0.93
C ILE A 123 23.16 14.44 -0.35
N ALA A 124 23.10 13.83 0.83
CA ALA A 124 24.26 13.18 1.44
C ALA A 124 24.77 11.97 0.63
N GLN A 125 23.89 11.24 -0.08
CA GLN A 125 24.29 10.16 -0.99
C GLN A 125 25.01 10.68 -2.25
N ASN A 126 24.94 11.97 -2.54
CA ASN A 126 25.51 12.58 -3.74
C ASN A 126 26.48 13.72 -3.39
N PRO A 127 27.70 13.43 -2.87
CA PRO A 127 28.64 14.45 -2.39
C PRO A 127 29.12 15.45 -3.43
N ARG A 128 28.88 15.18 -4.72
CA ARG A 128 29.23 16.10 -5.83
C ARG A 128 28.18 17.19 -6.05
N LEU A 129 27.00 17.06 -5.45
CA LEU A 129 25.96 18.08 -5.57
C LEU A 129 26.41 19.38 -4.90
N PRO A 130 26.06 20.54 -5.48
CA PRO A 130 26.31 21.81 -4.82
C PRO A 130 25.59 21.92 -3.47
N SER A 131 26.13 22.72 -2.56
CA SER A 131 25.51 22.97 -1.26
C SER A 131 24.28 23.88 -1.32
N VAL A 132 24.16 24.69 -2.38
CA VAL A 132 23.07 25.66 -2.55
C VAL A 132 22.21 25.26 -3.76
N LEU A 133 20.90 25.09 -3.53
CA LEU A 133 19.95 24.65 -4.55
C LEU A 133 19.96 25.52 -5.83
N SER A 134 20.19 26.83 -5.71
CA SER A 134 20.23 27.75 -6.85
C SER A 134 21.38 27.46 -7.84
N SER A 135 22.40 26.72 -7.41
CA SER A 135 23.55 26.34 -8.24
C SER A 135 23.40 24.98 -8.93
N TYR A 136 22.26 24.29 -8.75
CA TYR A 136 22.04 22.97 -9.35
C TYR A 136 21.87 23.08 -10.87
N SER A 137 22.73 22.36 -11.59
CA SER A 137 22.60 22.10 -13.03
C SER A 137 21.45 21.13 -13.34
N LYS A 138 21.17 20.88 -14.61
CA LYS A 138 20.13 19.89 -14.99
C LYS A 138 20.56 18.48 -14.56
N GLU A 139 21.84 18.18 -14.71
CA GLU A 139 22.46 16.91 -14.37
C GLU A 139 22.43 16.66 -12.86
N ASP A 140 22.59 17.71 -12.05
CA ASP A 140 22.46 17.65 -10.59
C ASP A 140 21.02 17.27 -10.17
N PHE A 141 20.01 17.87 -10.80
CA PHE A 141 18.61 17.51 -10.57
C PHE A 141 18.32 16.06 -10.99
N ILE A 142 18.84 15.60 -12.12
CA ILE A 142 18.67 14.21 -12.57
C ILE A 142 19.32 13.23 -11.58
N THR A 143 20.50 13.58 -11.08
CA THR A 143 21.23 12.76 -10.09
C THR A 143 20.42 12.61 -8.80
N LEU A 144 19.90 13.72 -8.29
CA LEU A 144 19.06 13.72 -7.10
C LEU A 144 17.70 13.04 -7.33
N GLU A 145 17.08 13.23 -8.50
CA GLU A 145 15.86 12.55 -8.93
C GLU A 145 16.03 11.03 -8.92
N ASN A 146 17.08 10.51 -9.55
CA ASN A 146 17.36 9.07 -9.57
C ASN A 146 17.56 8.49 -8.17
N THR A 147 18.18 9.26 -7.27
CA THR A 147 18.40 8.84 -5.88
C THR A 147 17.11 8.82 -5.07
N LEU A 148 16.21 9.79 -5.31
CA LEU A 148 15.01 9.98 -4.50
C LEU A 148 13.75 9.33 -5.09
N HIS A 149 13.83 8.82 -6.32
CA HIS A 149 12.70 8.31 -7.09
C HIS A 149 11.84 7.32 -6.30
N HIS A 150 12.45 6.33 -5.64
CA HIS A 150 11.71 5.29 -4.91
C HIS A 150 11.07 5.78 -3.61
N PHE A 151 11.46 6.95 -3.08
CA PHE A 151 10.87 7.50 -1.86
C PHE A 151 9.60 8.32 -2.12
N ILE A 152 9.58 9.04 -3.26
CA ILE A 152 8.51 9.97 -3.63
C ILE A 152 7.10 9.35 -3.55
N PRO A 153 6.85 8.09 -4.02
CA PRO A 153 5.53 7.47 -3.93
C PRO A 153 4.99 7.29 -2.50
N PHE A 154 5.87 7.27 -1.50
CA PHE A 154 5.51 7.06 -0.08
C PHE A 154 5.23 8.36 0.68
N ILE A 155 5.43 9.52 0.06
CA ILE A 155 5.27 10.85 0.68
C ILE A 155 3.96 11.48 0.16
N ASN A 156 3.02 11.73 1.07
CA ASN A 156 1.74 12.34 0.71
C ASN A 156 1.82 13.87 0.64
N PHE A 157 2.45 14.41 -0.42
CA PHE A 157 2.62 15.86 -0.59
C PHE A 157 1.31 16.68 -0.55
N PHE A 158 0.15 16.06 -0.83
CA PHE A 158 -1.15 16.74 -0.77
C PHE A 158 -1.62 17.08 0.64
N SER A 159 -1.02 16.49 1.68
CA SER A 159 -1.36 16.83 3.07
C SER A 159 -0.62 18.07 3.59
N LEU A 160 0.31 18.62 2.81
CA LEU A 160 1.04 19.84 3.17
C LEU A 160 0.12 21.05 3.04
N THR A 161 0.44 22.13 3.76
CA THR A 161 -0.13 23.45 3.50
C THR A 161 0.48 24.05 2.23
N SER A 162 -0.22 25.00 1.59
CA SER A 162 0.33 25.73 0.42
C SER A 162 1.67 26.40 0.73
N LYS A 163 1.86 26.89 1.95
CA LYS A 163 3.12 27.49 2.39
C LYS A 163 4.22 26.44 2.47
N GLU A 164 3.99 25.33 3.16
CA GLU A 164 4.98 24.24 3.26
C GLU A 164 5.36 23.68 1.89
N TYR A 165 4.40 23.52 0.99
CA TYR A 165 4.66 23.11 -0.38
C TYR A 165 5.54 24.12 -1.13
N LEU A 166 5.18 25.41 -1.11
CA LEU A 166 5.92 26.45 -1.81
C LEU A 166 7.35 26.62 -1.29
N ASP A 167 7.52 26.53 0.03
CA ASP A 167 8.81 26.77 0.68
C ASP A 167 9.74 25.54 0.57
N ASN A 168 9.20 24.31 0.63
CA ASN A 168 10.03 23.11 0.82
C ASN A 168 9.97 22.09 -0.33
N VAL A 169 8.85 22.00 -1.06
CA VAL A 169 8.68 21.01 -2.14
C VAL A 169 8.88 21.63 -3.52
N TYR A 170 8.27 22.79 -3.75
CA TYR A 170 8.33 23.51 -5.02
C TYR A 170 9.76 23.86 -5.49
N PRO A 171 10.71 24.24 -4.62
CA PRO A 171 12.09 24.50 -5.04
C PRO A 171 12.73 23.28 -5.72
N TYR A 172 12.35 22.09 -5.28
CA TYR A 172 12.82 20.81 -5.81
C TYR A 172 11.90 20.25 -6.89
N LYS A 173 10.91 20.99 -7.40
CA LYS A 173 9.90 20.49 -8.36
C LYS A 173 10.47 19.63 -9.49
N LYS A 174 11.69 19.92 -9.97
CA LYS A 174 12.37 19.19 -11.04
C LYS A 174 12.58 17.70 -10.74
N ILE A 175 12.74 17.30 -9.48
CA ILE A 175 12.90 15.89 -9.07
C ILE A 175 11.57 15.17 -8.86
N ILE A 176 10.46 15.91 -8.79
CA ILE A 176 9.12 15.34 -8.66
C ILE A 176 8.63 14.90 -10.04
N PRO A 177 8.09 13.67 -10.19
CA PRO A 177 7.52 13.19 -11.46
C PRO A 177 6.57 14.20 -12.10
N LYS A 178 6.61 14.31 -13.43
CA LYS A 178 5.90 15.38 -14.16
C LYS A 178 4.41 15.44 -13.86
N ASP A 179 3.75 14.29 -13.79
CA ASP A 179 2.30 14.21 -13.54
C ASP A 179 1.97 14.62 -12.11
N LEU A 180 2.73 14.10 -11.13
CA LEU A 180 2.59 14.49 -9.73
C LEU A 180 2.82 15.99 -9.54
N ARG A 181 3.84 16.56 -10.18
CA ARG A 181 4.13 18.00 -10.15
C ARG A 181 2.97 18.84 -10.68
N LYS A 182 2.37 18.44 -11.80
CA LYS A 182 1.21 19.12 -12.39
C LYS A 182 0.01 19.07 -11.44
N ASN A 183 -0.26 17.91 -10.84
CA ASN A 183 -1.35 17.71 -9.91
C ASN A 183 -1.17 18.52 -8.62
N LEU A 184 0.04 18.52 -8.05
CA LEU A 184 0.38 19.34 -6.87
C LEU A 184 0.25 20.84 -7.17
N PHE A 185 0.76 21.28 -8.31
CA PHE A 185 0.65 22.68 -8.71
C PHE A 185 -0.82 23.10 -8.85
N LYS A 186 -1.66 22.29 -9.51
CA LYS A 186 -3.10 22.56 -9.63
C LYS A 186 -3.76 22.64 -8.25
N TYR A 187 -3.52 21.64 -7.39
CA TYR A 187 -4.09 21.55 -6.05
C TYR A 187 -3.78 22.80 -5.20
N PHE A 188 -2.52 23.21 -5.11
CA PHE A 188 -2.13 24.33 -4.24
C PHE A 188 -2.46 25.72 -4.82
N ILE A 189 -2.47 25.87 -6.14
CA ILE A 189 -2.86 27.14 -6.79
C ILE A 189 -4.36 27.37 -6.70
N GLU A 190 -5.18 26.33 -6.93
CA GLU A 190 -6.65 26.43 -6.79
C GLU A 190 -7.07 26.79 -5.35
N GLN A 191 -6.32 26.33 -4.34
CA GLN A 191 -6.55 26.71 -2.94
C GLN A 191 -6.17 28.17 -2.62
N SER A 192 -5.14 28.72 -3.27
CA SER A 192 -4.70 30.11 -3.03
C SER A 192 -5.61 31.18 -3.65
N SER A 193 -6.48 30.78 -4.59
CA SER A 193 -7.30 31.69 -5.41
C SER A 193 -8.67 32.00 -4.81
N ASN A 194 -9.11 31.25 -3.80
CA ASN A 194 -10.42 31.39 -3.18
C ASN A 194 -10.28 31.56 -1.66
N ASN A 195 -10.85 32.66 -1.12
CA ASN A 195 -11.14 32.73 0.31
C ASN A 195 -11.98 31.51 0.70
N PRO A 196 -11.72 30.89 1.87
CA PRO A 196 -12.38 29.66 2.23
C PRO A 196 -13.82 30.00 2.61
N GLU A 197 -14.79 29.65 1.76
CA GLU A 197 -15.95 29.00 2.35
C GLU A 197 -15.41 27.83 3.17
N PRO A 198 -15.94 27.56 4.39
CA PRO A 198 -15.57 26.37 5.09
C PRO A 198 -16.03 25.22 4.20
N MET A 199 -15.11 24.76 3.36
CA MET A 199 -15.10 23.41 2.87
C MET A 199 -15.09 22.65 4.18
N ILE A 200 -16.27 22.15 4.54
CA ILE A 200 -16.37 21.01 5.42
C ILE A 200 -15.36 20.07 4.79
N ILE A 201 -14.17 20.06 5.41
CA ILE A 201 -13.29 18.91 5.46
C ILE A 201 -14.33 17.82 5.60
N ILE A 202 -14.56 17.06 4.51
CA ILE A 202 -15.08 15.71 4.68
C ILE A 202 -14.18 15.26 5.79
N LYS A 203 -14.74 15.18 7.01
CA LYS A 203 -14.08 14.55 8.14
C LYS A 203 -13.36 13.43 7.45
N GLU A 204 -12.04 13.35 7.59
CA GLU A 204 -11.41 12.05 7.50
C GLU A 204 -12.32 11.19 8.37
N THR A 205 -13.24 10.49 7.73
CA THR A 205 -14.33 9.82 8.39
C THR A 205 -13.62 8.56 8.73
N SER A 206 -12.78 8.67 9.77
CA SER A 206 -11.95 7.63 10.34
C SER A 206 -11.44 6.69 9.27
N SER A 207 -10.31 6.99 8.59
CA SER A 207 -9.58 6.07 7.71
C SER A 207 -10.26 4.70 7.59
N LYS A 208 -11.29 4.57 6.74
CA LYS A 208 -11.91 3.26 6.55
C LYS A 208 -10.93 2.52 5.67
N SER A 209 -9.91 1.95 6.31
CA SER A 209 -9.05 0.94 5.72
C SER A 209 -9.99 -0.05 5.03
N ILE A 210 -9.86 -0.21 3.71
CA ILE A 210 -10.56 -1.28 3.02
C ILE A 210 -10.01 -2.60 3.55
N ASP A 211 -10.87 -3.49 4.03
CA ASP A 211 -10.50 -4.85 4.42
C ASP A 211 -10.32 -5.69 3.15
N SER A 212 -9.24 -5.43 2.41
CA SER A 212 -8.86 -6.15 1.20
C SER A 212 -7.41 -6.61 1.28
N LYS A 213 -7.16 -7.85 0.85
CA LYS A 213 -5.80 -8.36 0.60
C LYS A 213 -5.33 -8.12 -0.84
N ILE A 214 -6.26 -7.84 -1.76
CA ILE A 214 -5.98 -7.77 -3.20
C ILE A 214 -5.79 -6.32 -3.65
N ILE A 215 -6.65 -5.40 -3.20
CA ILE A 215 -6.67 -4.01 -3.66
C ILE A 215 -6.36 -3.01 -2.54
N THR A 216 -5.86 -1.86 -2.94
CA THR A 216 -5.57 -0.73 -2.04
C THR A 216 -6.74 0.26 -2.00
N ILE A 217 -6.72 1.20 -1.05
CA ILE A 217 -7.72 2.27 -0.95
C ILE A 217 -7.87 3.06 -2.27
N ARG A 218 -6.77 3.26 -3.02
CA ARG A 218 -6.80 4.02 -4.28
C ARG A 218 -7.53 3.26 -5.40
N HIS A 219 -7.41 1.93 -5.44
CA HIS A 219 -8.20 1.11 -6.36
C HIS A 219 -9.69 1.21 -6.03
N ALA A 220 -10.03 1.17 -4.73
CA ALA A 220 -11.42 1.33 -4.27
C ALA A 220 -11.99 2.71 -4.65
N GLU A 221 -11.21 3.78 -4.49
CA GLU A 221 -11.59 5.13 -4.94
C GLU A 221 -11.87 5.17 -6.44
N LEU A 222 -11.01 4.57 -7.27
CA LEU A 222 -11.20 4.55 -8.71
C LEU A 222 -12.43 3.73 -9.12
N ILE A 223 -12.62 2.56 -8.52
CA ILE A 223 -13.80 1.72 -8.69
C ILE A 223 -15.08 2.50 -8.34
N SER A 224 -15.06 3.25 -7.23
CA SER A 224 -16.19 4.09 -6.84
C SER A 224 -16.49 5.19 -7.87
N LYS A 225 -15.48 5.73 -8.57
CA LYS A 225 -15.73 6.69 -9.67
C LYS A 225 -16.45 6.01 -10.83
N TRP A 226 -16.08 4.77 -11.15
CA TRP A 226 -16.73 4.01 -12.22
C TRP A 226 -18.19 3.67 -11.91
N ILE A 227 -18.52 3.43 -10.62
CA ILE A 227 -19.90 3.24 -10.15
C ILE A 227 -20.72 4.53 -10.40
N ASP A 228 -20.18 5.71 -10.07
CA ASP A 228 -20.84 7.00 -10.31
C ASP A 228 -20.79 7.45 -11.79
N LYS A 229 -20.20 6.66 -12.70
CA LYS A 229 -19.93 7.01 -14.10
C LYS A 229 -19.16 8.33 -14.27
N LEU A 230 -18.24 8.59 -13.34
CA LEU A 230 -17.39 9.78 -13.33
C LEU A 230 -16.10 9.55 -14.13
N GLU A 231 -15.59 10.59 -14.78
CA GLU A 231 -14.24 10.57 -15.32
C GLU A 231 -13.21 10.57 -14.17
N ILE A 232 -11.98 10.11 -14.44
CA ILE A 232 -10.91 10.08 -13.43
C ILE A 232 -10.70 11.47 -12.80
N THR A 233 -10.86 12.54 -13.58
CA THR A 233 -10.67 13.93 -13.14
C THR A 233 -11.84 14.50 -12.37
N ASP A 234 -13.00 13.84 -12.38
CA ASP A 234 -14.20 14.35 -11.74
C ASP A 234 -14.16 14.19 -10.23
N LYS A 235 -14.75 15.17 -9.53
CA LYS A 235 -14.90 15.13 -8.08
C LYS A 235 -16.02 14.17 -7.72
N MET A 236 -15.74 13.23 -6.83
CA MET A 236 -16.75 12.33 -6.27
C MET A 236 -17.72 13.11 -5.40
N LYS A 237 -19.01 12.94 -5.64
CA LYS A 237 -20.08 13.51 -4.82
C LYS A 237 -20.56 12.55 -3.74
N ASN A 238 -20.38 11.25 -3.98
CA ASN A 238 -20.84 10.18 -3.11
C ASN A 238 -19.64 9.48 -2.47
N SER A 239 -19.81 8.99 -1.26
CA SER A 239 -18.84 8.09 -0.63
C SER A 239 -19.43 6.68 -0.53
N TYR A 240 -18.57 5.67 -0.66
CA TYR A 240 -18.97 4.28 -0.66
C TYR A 240 -18.24 3.50 0.44
N GLU A 241 -18.99 2.67 1.15
CA GLU A 241 -18.45 1.63 2.02
C GLU A 241 -18.31 0.33 1.23
N PHE A 242 -17.09 -0.22 1.24
CA PHE A 242 -16.79 -1.55 0.72
C PHE A 242 -16.88 -2.54 1.88
N LYS A 243 -18.05 -3.15 2.06
CA LYS A 243 -18.25 -4.17 3.10
C LYS A 243 -17.83 -5.53 2.55
N LEU A 244 -16.70 -6.07 3.01
CA LEU A 244 -16.26 -7.42 2.65
C LEU A 244 -17.31 -8.45 3.11
N ILE A 245 -17.86 -9.21 2.17
CA ILE A 245 -18.84 -10.27 2.46
C ILE A 245 -18.25 -11.66 2.24
N LEU A 246 -17.33 -11.83 1.28
CA LEU A 246 -16.67 -13.11 1.00
C LEU A 246 -15.17 -12.88 0.76
N ARG A 247 -14.32 -13.72 1.35
CA ARG A 247 -12.89 -13.83 1.04
C ARG A 247 -12.52 -15.30 0.88
N GLY A 248 -11.91 -15.68 -0.25
CA GLY A 248 -11.57 -17.06 -0.57
C GLY A 248 -10.74 -17.74 0.52
N SER A 249 -9.66 -17.09 0.99
CA SER A 249 -8.84 -17.63 2.08
C SER A 249 -9.55 -17.74 3.44
N ARG A 250 -10.70 -17.07 3.64
CA ARG A 250 -11.48 -17.09 4.88
C ARG A 250 -12.67 -18.07 4.79
N ASP A 251 -13.41 -18.01 3.69
CA ASP A 251 -14.71 -18.64 3.55
C ASP A 251 -14.69 -19.88 2.65
N GLY A 252 -13.71 -19.98 1.76
CA GLY A 252 -13.57 -21.06 0.77
C GLY A 252 -13.69 -20.56 -0.68
N PHE A 253 -13.20 -21.38 -1.61
CA PHE A 253 -13.13 -21.09 -3.05
C PHE A 253 -14.16 -21.89 -3.87
N SER A 254 -15.32 -22.24 -3.31
CA SER A 254 -16.31 -23.07 -4.02
C SER A 254 -17.52 -22.25 -4.51
N PRO A 255 -18.10 -22.60 -5.68
CA PRO A 255 -19.39 -22.07 -6.15
C PRO A 255 -20.48 -22.10 -5.10
N SER A 256 -20.59 -23.22 -4.37
CA SER A 256 -21.53 -23.39 -3.26
C SER A 256 -21.37 -22.33 -2.17
N LYS A 257 -20.13 -21.90 -1.88
CA LYS A 257 -19.86 -20.91 -0.85
C LYS A 257 -20.19 -19.51 -1.34
N PHE A 258 -19.91 -19.23 -2.61
CA PHE A 258 -20.34 -17.99 -3.23
C PHE A 258 -21.85 -17.85 -3.17
N HIS A 259 -22.62 -18.86 -3.59
CA HIS A 259 -24.08 -18.79 -3.52
C HIS A 259 -24.61 -18.69 -2.10
N GLU A 260 -24.01 -19.40 -1.13
CA GLU A 260 -24.40 -19.29 0.29
C GLU A 260 -24.30 -17.85 0.82
N ILE A 261 -23.29 -17.08 0.40
CA ILE A 261 -22.99 -15.74 0.94
C ILE A 261 -23.53 -14.62 0.05
N CYS A 262 -23.38 -14.74 -1.26
CA CYS A 262 -23.58 -13.68 -2.24
C CYS A 262 -24.97 -13.69 -2.87
N ASP A 263 -25.71 -14.80 -2.85
CA ASP A 263 -27.10 -14.80 -3.31
C ASP A 263 -27.93 -13.80 -2.49
N ASN A 264 -28.85 -13.13 -3.17
CA ASN A 264 -29.66 -12.04 -2.64
C ASN A 264 -28.88 -10.76 -2.24
N GLN A 265 -27.57 -10.72 -2.50
CA GLN A 265 -26.79 -9.49 -2.37
C GLN A 265 -26.83 -8.70 -3.68
N PHE A 266 -27.09 -7.40 -3.58
CA PHE A 266 -27.05 -6.44 -4.70
C PHE A 266 -25.90 -5.45 -4.52
N ARG A 267 -25.52 -4.76 -5.61
CA ARG A 267 -24.40 -3.81 -5.65
C ARG A 267 -23.11 -4.43 -5.10
N THR A 268 -22.67 -5.48 -5.74
CA THR A 268 -21.48 -6.23 -5.31
C THR A 268 -20.32 -6.01 -6.25
N ILE A 269 -19.11 -5.99 -5.70
CA ILE A 269 -17.87 -5.97 -6.47
C ILE A 269 -17.09 -7.23 -6.20
N THR A 270 -16.75 -7.89 -7.28
CA THR A 270 -15.95 -9.10 -7.36
C THR A 270 -14.51 -8.72 -7.70
N ILE A 271 -13.55 -9.18 -6.91
CA ILE A 271 -12.11 -8.91 -7.08
C ILE A 271 -11.35 -10.23 -7.06
N ILE A 272 -10.52 -10.45 -8.06
CA ILE A 272 -9.81 -11.71 -8.30
C ILE A 272 -8.33 -11.40 -8.47
N LYS A 273 -7.49 -12.03 -7.65
CA LYS A 273 -6.05 -12.04 -7.82
C LYS A 273 -5.65 -13.27 -8.63
N VAL A 274 -5.06 -13.05 -9.80
CA VAL A 274 -4.60 -14.15 -10.66
C VAL A 274 -3.28 -14.69 -10.14
N LYS A 275 -3.21 -16.01 -9.93
CA LYS A 275 -2.05 -16.71 -9.39
C LYS A 275 -0.81 -16.55 -10.27
N ASP A 276 0.34 -16.46 -9.62
CA ASP A 276 1.66 -16.33 -10.25
C ASP A 276 1.79 -15.08 -11.16
N SER A 277 0.99 -14.05 -10.89
CA SER A 277 0.97 -12.81 -11.67
C SER A 277 0.61 -11.59 -10.81
N ASN A 278 0.85 -10.39 -11.35
CA ASN A 278 0.37 -9.14 -10.74
C ASN A 278 -1.03 -8.71 -11.21
N GLU A 279 -1.68 -9.52 -12.03
CA GLU A 279 -2.98 -9.22 -12.64
C GLU A 279 -4.10 -9.31 -11.61
N ILE A 280 -4.94 -8.27 -11.58
CA ILE A 280 -6.17 -8.24 -10.78
C ILE A 280 -7.33 -8.05 -11.76
N LEU A 281 -8.31 -8.93 -11.68
CA LEU A 281 -9.52 -8.89 -12.51
C LEU A 281 -10.73 -8.65 -11.61
N GLY A 282 -11.79 -8.09 -12.16
CA GLY A 282 -13.01 -7.93 -11.38
C GLY A 282 -14.18 -7.41 -12.17
N GLY A 283 -15.31 -7.35 -11.48
CA GLY A 283 -16.57 -6.91 -12.04
C GLY A 283 -17.51 -6.35 -10.99
N TYR A 284 -18.29 -5.35 -11.37
CA TYR A 284 -19.36 -4.79 -10.56
C TYR A 284 -20.70 -5.31 -11.04
N ASN A 285 -21.45 -5.93 -10.13
CA ASN A 285 -22.82 -6.33 -10.34
C ASN A 285 -23.77 -5.37 -9.56
N PRO A 286 -24.50 -4.48 -10.25
CA PRO A 286 -25.44 -3.57 -9.59
C PRO A 286 -26.71 -4.27 -9.08
N ILE A 287 -27.07 -5.42 -9.65
CA ILE A 287 -28.29 -6.15 -9.33
C ILE A 287 -28.04 -7.27 -8.32
N GLU A 288 -29.13 -7.88 -7.86
CA GLU A 288 -29.14 -8.99 -6.93
C GLU A 288 -28.64 -10.28 -7.59
N TRP A 289 -27.68 -10.99 -6.97
CA TRP A 289 -27.34 -12.36 -7.38
C TRP A 289 -28.49 -13.32 -7.06
N LYS A 290 -28.83 -14.21 -7.99
CA LYS A 290 -29.88 -15.22 -7.80
C LYS A 290 -29.42 -16.52 -8.40
N SER A 291 -29.69 -17.67 -7.80
CA SER A 291 -29.46 -18.97 -8.45
C SER A 291 -30.34 -19.24 -9.69
N ASN A 292 -31.22 -18.29 -10.05
CA ASN A 292 -32.20 -18.42 -11.13
C ASN A 292 -32.03 -17.23 -12.11
N LEU A 293 -32.30 -17.44 -13.40
CA LEU A 293 -32.25 -16.39 -14.44
C LEU A 293 -33.08 -15.16 -14.04
N ALA A 294 -32.41 -14.01 -13.91
CA ALA A 294 -33.05 -12.73 -13.63
C ALA A 294 -32.55 -11.68 -14.62
N ILE A 295 -33.48 -10.96 -15.25
CA ILE A 295 -33.21 -9.84 -16.16
C ILE A 295 -33.52 -8.57 -15.38
N GLY A 296 -32.54 -7.68 -15.25
CA GLY A 296 -32.68 -6.36 -14.61
C GLY A 296 -31.93 -5.31 -15.41
N ASP A 297 -32.09 -4.02 -15.06
CA ASP A 297 -31.40 -2.92 -15.74
C ASP A 297 -29.89 -3.00 -15.54
N MET A 298 -29.20 -3.59 -16.51
CA MET A 298 -27.80 -4.04 -16.45
C MET A 298 -26.77 -2.98 -16.90
N ILE A 299 -27.21 -1.77 -17.24
CA ILE A 299 -26.40 -0.69 -17.85
C ILE A 299 -25.25 -0.22 -16.94
N ASP A 300 -25.40 -0.39 -15.62
CA ASP A 300 -24.43 0.11 -14.64
C ASP A 300 -23.34 -0.90 -14.29
N SER A 301 -23.41 -2.13 -14.81
CA SER A 301 -22.34 -3.12 -14.63
C SER A 301 -21.09 -2.71 -15.40
N PHE A 302 -19.94 -3.16 -14.92
CA PHE A 302 -18.67 -3.03 -15.62
C PHE A 302 -17.71 -4.14 -15.19
N LEU A 303 -16.81 -4.48 -16.10
CA LEU A 303 -15.65 -5.31 -15.83
C LEU A 303 -14.40 -4.44 -15.78
N PHE A 304 -13.39 -4.91 -15.06
CA PHE A 304 -12.11 -4.21 -15.02
C PHE A 304 -10.92 -5.16 -14.87
N SER A 305 -9.75 -4.64 -15.23
CA SER A 305 -8.46 -5.25 -14.95
C SER A 305 -7.46 -4.19 -14.51
N PHE A 306 -6.65 -4.51 -13.50
CA PHE A 306 -5.48 -3.74 -13.11
C PHE A 306 -4.22 -4.54 -13.46
N ILE A 307 -3.32 -3.93 -14.24
CA ILE A 307 -2.13 -4.60 -14.78
C ILE A 307 -0.93 -4.48 -13.81
N LYS A 308 -0.88 -3.40 -13.00
CA LYS A 308 0.20 -3.15 -12.03
C LYS A 308 -0.34 -2.57 -10.73
N ILE A 309 0.12 -3.14 -9.60
CA ILE A 309 -0.35 -2.78 -8.25
C ILE A 309 0.37 -1.53 -7.70
N GLU A 310 1.62 -1.25 -8.13
CA GLU A 310 2.51 -0.36 -7.36
C GLU A 310 3.02 0.90 -8.09
N GLU A 311 2.91 0.99 -9.42
CA GLU A 311 3.60 2.05 -10.19
C GLU A 311 2.68 3.11 -10.80
N ASN A 312 1.46 2.74 -11.22
CA ASN A 312 0.49 3.69 -11.79
C ASN A 312 -0.93 3.10 -11.77
N ILE A 313 -1.87 3.73 -11.05
CA ILE A 313 -3.29 3.30 -10.98
C ILE A 313 -4.05 3.60 -12.27
N GLU A 314 -3.42 4.31 -13.21
CA GLU A 314 -3.99 4.61 -14.53
C GLU A 314 -3.80 3.48 -15.56
N ASP A 315 -3.00 2.44 -15.25
CA ASP A 315 -2.86 1.24 -16.09
C ASP A 315 -3.98 0.23 -15.78
N TYR A 316 -5.21 0.61 -16.14
CA TYR A 316 -6.39 -0.21 -16.01
C TYR A 316 -7.09 -0.43 -17.35
N ILE A 317 -7.87 -1.50 -17.42
CA ILE A 317 -8.88 -1.70 -18.45
C ILE A 317 -10.23 -1.59 -17.74
N LEU A 318 -11.12 -0.74 -18.26
CA LEU A 318 -12.51 -0.67 -17.85
C LEU A 318 -13.35 -1.06 -19.05
N SER A 319 -14.21 -2.06 -18.88
CA SER A 319 -15.11 -2.52 -19.93
C SER A 319 -16.55 -2.43 -19.48
N ARG A 320 -17.42 -1.97 -20.37
CA ARG A 320 -18.85 -1.82 -20.12
C ARG A 320 -19.65 -2.71 -21.06
N PRO A 321 -20.90 -3.06 -20.70
CA PRO A 321 -21.76 -3.88 -21.56
C PRO A 321 -22.00 -3.24 -22.92
N LYS A 322 -21.95 -4.03 -23.99
CA LYS A 322 -22.28 -3.59 -25.37
C LYS A 322 -23.76 -3.31 -25.55
N GLU A 323 -24.59 -4.13 -24.91
CA GLU A 323 -26.04 -4.06 -24.95
C GLU A 323 -26.61 -4.22 -23.54
N GLU A 324 -27.87 -3.82 -23.32
CA GLU A 324 -28.52 -3.85 -22.00
C GLU A 324 -28.97 -5.25 -21.56
N LYS A 325 -28.64 -6.30 -22.33
CA LYS A 325 -29.11 -7.68 -22.12
C LYS A 325 -27.94 -8.64 -21.89
N ASN A 326 -28.17 -9.66 -21.07
CA ASN A 326 -27.26 -10.79 -20.80
C ASN A 326 -25.91 -10.42 -20.13
N VAL A 327 -25.90 -9.42 -19.27
CA VAL A 327 -24.65 -8.89 -18.68
C VAL A 327 -24.21 -9.64 -17.42
N ILE A 328 -25.14 -10.30 -16.73
CA ILE A 328 -24.86 -11.12 -15.55
C ILE A 328 -25.56 -12.46 -15.76
N GLU A 329 -24.79 -13.53 -15.79
CA GLU A 329 -25.31 -14.89 -15.83
C GLU A 329 -25.28 -15.48 -14.43
N ASN A 330 -26.29 -16.29 -14.12
CA ASN A 330 -26.38 -16.98 -12.85
C ASN A 330 -26.43 -18.48 -13.13
N ASP A 331 -25.36 -19.19 -12.78
CA ASP A 331 -25.28 -20.65 -12.82
C ASP A 331 -24.93 -21.17 -11.43
N SER A 332 -25.76 -22.08 -10.91
CA SER A 332 -25.55 -22.73 -9.61
C SER A 332 -24.23 -23.51 -9.48
N PHE A 333 -23.58 -23.82 -10.60
CA PHE A 333 -22.29 -24.52 -10.64
C PHE A 333 -21.08 -23.60 -10.84
N SER A 334 -21.31 -22.30 -11.06
CA SER A 334 -20.27 -21.29 -11.19
C SER A 334 -20.34 -20.30 -10.02
N GLY A 335 -19.26 -19.54 -9.83
CA GLY A 335 -19.25 -18.42 -8.90
C GLY A 335 -19.80 -17.15 -9.57
N PRO A 336 -19.09 -16.02 -9.47
CA PRO A 336 -19.47 -14.83 -10.22
C PRO A 336 -19.31 -15.07 -11.73
N VAL A 337 -20.37 -14.78 -12.49
CA VAL A 337 -20.34 -14.79 -13.97
C VAL A 337 -20.82 -13.44 -14.50
N PHE A 338 -19.99 -12.83 -15.33
CA PHE A 338 -20.29 -11.59 -16.03
C PHE A 338 -20.26 -11.85 -17.54
N GLY A 339 -21.33 -11.46 -18.22
CA GLY A 339 -21.58 -11.76 -19.63
C GLY A 339 -21.61 -13.26 -19.90
N ASN A 340 -21.52 -13.61 -21.17
CA ASN A 340 -21.28 -14.96 -21.65
C ASN A 340 -19.78 -15.30 -21.51
N ARG A 341 -19.35 -15.42 -20.25
CA ARG A 341 -17.98 -15.75 -19.84
C ARG A 341 -16.94 -14.64 -20.10
N ASP A 342 -17.37 -13.39 -20.17
CA ASP A 342 -16.47 -12.23 -20.18
C ASP A 342 -15.61 -12.16 -18.91
N LEU A 343 -16.18 -12.58 -17.78
CA LEU A 343 -15.45 -12.99 -16.60
C LEU A 343 -16.23 -14.08 -15.87
N GLU A 344 -15.64 -15.26 -15.71
CA GLU A 344 -16.25 -16.39 -15.02
C GLU A 344 -15.25 -17.04 -14.06
N LEU A 345 -15.68 -17.35 -12.84
CA LEU A 345 -15.01 -18.29 -11.94
C LEU A 345 -15.84 -19.56 -11.82
N TYR A 346 -15.24 -20.72 -12.08
CA TYR A 346 -15.97 -22.00 -12.06
C TYR A 346 -15.12 -23.16 -11.53
N GLY A 347 -15.78 -24.30 -11.28
CA GLY A 347 -15.17 -25.50 -10.73
C GLY A 347 -15.16 -25.56 -9.20
N GLU A 348 -15.02 -26.77 -8.63
CA GLU A 348 -15.29 -27.04 -7.20
C GLU A 348 -14.42 -26.24 -6.21
N SER A 349 -13.27 -25.72 -6.63
CA SER A 349 -12.37 -24.90 -5.79
C SER A 349 -11.81 -23.68 -6.53
N TYR A 350 -12.56 -23.15 -7.51
CA TYR A 350 -12.11 -22.05 -8.40
C TYR A 350 -10.68 -22.25 -8.92
N MET A 351 -10.37 -23.50 -9.30
CA MET A 351 -9.07 -23.84 -9.87
C MET A 351 -8.85 -23.16 -11.22
N GLN A 352 -9.94 -22.72 -11.86
CA GLN A 352 -9.96 -22.10 -13.17
C GLN A 352 -10.96 -20.92 -13.18
N GLY A 353 -10.49 -19.78 -13.68
CA GLY A 353 -11.32 -18.70 -14.19
C GLY A 353 -11.05 -18.50 -15.67
N CYS A 354 -11.96 -17.82 -16.37
CA CYS A 354 -11.75 -17.45 -17.77
C CYS A 354 -12.27 -16.05 -18.08
N CYS A 355 -11.72 -15.47 -19.15
CA CYS A 355 -12.18 -14.22 -19.75
C CYS A 355 -12.28 -14.43 -21.25
N HIS A 356 -13.47 -14.30 -21.81
CA HIS A 356 -13.72 -14.40 -23.25
C HIS A 356 -14.37 -13.10 -23.77
N PRO A 357 -14.04 -12.63 -24.98
CA PRO A 357 -14.73 -11.48 -25.53
C PRO A 357 -16.17 -11.88 -25.86
N GLY A 358 -17.15 -11.30 -25.16
CA GLY A 358 -18.57 -11.59 -25.32
C GLY A 358 -19.40 -10.31 -25.27
N ASP A 359 -20.10 -10.12 -24.17
CA ASP A 359 -21.11 -9.09 -23.97
C ASP A 359 -20.55 -7.74 -23.51
N TYR A 360 -19.28 -7.69 -23.12
CA TYR A 360 -18.58 -6.45 -22.74
C TYR A 360 -17.72 -5.90 -23.89
N ASP A 361 -17.59 -4.57 -23.95
CA ASP A 361 -16.98 -3.83 -25.07
C ASP A 361 -15.48 -4.07 -25.28
N THR A 362 -14.77 -4.51 -24.23
CA THR A 362 -13.32 -4.57 -24.16
C THR A 362 -12.88 -5.81 -23.39
N LEU A 363 -11.99 -6.61 -23.99
CA LEU A 363 -11.41 -7.76 -23.31
C LEU A 363 -10.51 -7.29 -22.16
N ILE A 364 -10.86 -7.67 -20.92
CA ILE A 364 -10.13 -7.24 -19.72
C ILE A 364 -8.80 -7.96 -19.49
N ARG A 365 -8.56 -9.08 -20.19
CA ARG A 365 -7.39 -9.93 -20.01
C ARG A 365 -6.73 -10.27 -21.35
N LYS A 366 -5.45 -9.91 -21.50
CA LYS A 366 -4.70 -10.16 -22.74
C LYS A 366 -4.25 -11.62 -22.89
N THR A 367 -3.99 -12.30 -21.77
CA THR A 367 -3.53 -13.70 -21.77
C THR A 367 -4.72 -14.61 -22.06
N GLU A 368 -4.67 -15.31 -23.19
CA GLU A 368 -5.72 -16.25 -23.60
C GLU A 368 -5.78 -17.48 -22.70
N GLY A 369 -6.97 -18.06 -22.59
CA GLY A 369 -7.21 -19.30 -21.86
C GLY A 369 -7.50 -19.12 -20.37
N PHE A 370 -7.51 -20.26 -19.66
CA PHE A 370 -7.86 -20.33 -18.24
C PHE A 370 -6.77 -19.73 -17.34
N PHE A 371 -7.17 -19.27 -16.16
CA PHE A 371 -6.25 -18.82 -15.12
C PHE A 371 -6.58 -19.43 -13.76
N SER A 372 -5.59 -19.58 -12.90
CA SER A 372 -5.82 -20.00 -11.52
C SER A 372 -5.96 -18.79 -10.60
N VAL A 373 -6.78 -18.93 -9.57
CA VAL A 373 -7.03 -17.88 -8.57
C VAL A 373 -6.07 -18.05 -7.39
N GLU A 374 -5.41 -16.97 -6.98
CA GLU A 374 -4.60 -16.91 -5.74
C GLU A 374 -5.45 -16.44 -4.56
N GLU A 375 -6.26 -15.41 -4.76
CA GLU A 375 -7.19 -14.89 -3.77
C GLU A 375 -8.41 -14.29 -4.46
N TYR A 376 -9.54 -14.32 -3.75
CA TYR A 376 -10.83 -13.87 -4.26
C TYR A 376 -11.58 -13.10 -3.17
N GLU A 377 -12.12 -11.93 -3.48
CA GLU A 377 -12.90 -11.13 -2.54
C GLU A 377 -14.18 -10.60 -3.20
N VAL A 378 -15.27 -10.58 -2.43
CA VAL A 378 -16.54 -9.94 -2.80
C VAL A 378 -16.91 -8.91 -1.77
N PHE A 379 -17.19 -7.70 -2.23
CA PHE A 379 -17.63 -6.57 -1.41
C PHE A 379 -19.06 -6.20 -1.75
N GLN A 380 -19.90 -5.96 -0.73
CA GLN A 380 -21.15 -5.25 -0.89
C GLN A 380 -20.90 -3.75 -0.78
N ILE A 381 -21.36 -3.01 -1.78
CA ILE A 381 -21.19 -1.57 -1.88
C ILE A 381 -22.40 -0.86 -1.27
N LYS A 382 -22.14 -0.04 -0.26
CA LYS A 382 -23.15 0.81 0.38
C LYS A 382 -22.80 2.27 0.18
N LYS A 383 -23.73 3.04 -0.39
CA LYS A 383 -23.60 4.48 -0.45
C LYS A 383 -23.74 5.04 0.97
N ILE A 384 -22.80 5.87 1.40
CA ILE A 384 -22.86 6.61 2.66
C ILE A 384 -23.28 8.03 2.30
N ASP A 385 -24.44 8.43 2.82
CA ASP A 385 -25.00 9.78 2.66
C ASP A 385 -24.38 10.79 3.62
#